data_AF-A0A1I7KB01-F1
#
_entry.id   AF-A0A1I7KB01-F1
#
_cell.length_a   1.000
_cell.length_b   1.000
_cell.length_c   1.000
_cell.angle_alpha   90.00
_cell.angle_beta   90.00
_cell.angle_gamma   90.00
#
_symmetry.space_group_name_H-M   'P 1'
#
loop_
_entity.id
_entity.type
_entity.pdbx_description
1 polymer ?
#
loop_
_entity_poly.entity_id
_entity_poly.type
_entity_poly.pdbx_seq_one_letter_code
_entity_poly.pdbx_strand_id
1 'polypeptide(L)'
;MDKTKLSYDEIRALSQTDAAAIALESINVKGYDVYFIDFGPLRGYSYLVFKNNHQIIDDFGNLHTYIYEEKGLAGLRQWYIDTLNTKLFTEEEFIEPLKSYDDYQQKSYFLHNFYAKQHDHISMFFIGNDNERRKKTKDMLLNRVGFCYMDKSLASFVDRHYALRDALNMQKERVADNYEYQKSAFLYEMWNHEYAINYQGDWDVLSVFGTVSYEDAMVNLNKCFDDLKFTETQRRAYIDARTEYNRKQQLA
;
A
#
# COMPACT_ATOMS: atom_id res chain seq x y z
N MET A 1 31.63 -7.54 -0.26
CA MET A 1 30.82 -6.96 -1.36
C MET A 1 30.89 -5.44 -1.27
N ASP A 2 31.21 -4.73 -2.35
CA ASP A 2 31.23 -3.27 -2.36
C ASP A 2 29.80 -2.74 -2.56
N LYS A 3 29.10 -2.48 -1.46
CA LYS A 3 27.71 -2.04 -1.44
C LYS A 3 27.46 -0.73 -2.20
N THR A 4 28.49 0.10 -2.40
CA THR A 4 28.35 1.38 -3.10
C THR A 4 28.19 1.23 -4.61
N LYS A 5 28.56 0.06 -5.16
CA LYS A 5 28.53 -0.22 -6.59
C LYS A 5 27.36 -1.08 -7.04
N LEU A 6 26.56 -1.61 -6.13
CA LEU A 6 25.40 -2.45 -6.46
C LEU A 6 24.35 -1.64 -7.22
N SER A 7 23.95 -2.09 -8.40
CA SER A 7 22.77 -1.61 -9.12
C SER A 7 21.47 -1.87 -8.34
N TYR A 8 20.37 -1.24 -8.78
CA TYR A 8 19.06 -1.47 -8.13
C TYR A 8 18.61 -2.93 -8.23
N ASP A 9 18.91 -3.60 -9.33
CA ASP A 9 18.55 -5.01 -9.51
C ASP A 9 19.41 -5.92 -8.63
N GLU A 10 20.71 -5.61 -8.48
CA GLU A 10 21.58 -6.33 -7.54
C GLU A 10 21.13 -6.12 -6.09
N ILE A 11 20.70 -4.91 -5.72
CA ILE A 11 20.17 -4.63 -4.37
C ILE A 11 18.89 -5.44 -4.13
N ARG A 12 17.94 -5.45 -5.07
CA ARG A 12 16.68 -6.22 -4.97
C ARG A 12 16.88 -7.73 -4.98
N ALA A 13 18.03 -8.20 -5.46
CA ALA A 13 18.40 -9.60 -5.50
C ALA A 13 19.26 -10.02 -4.29
N LEU A 14 19.55 -9.12 -3.35
CA LEU A 14 20.33 -9.47 -2.16
C LEU A 14 19.63 -10.53 -1.34
N SER A 15 20.38 -11.56 -0.94
CA SER A 15 19.92 -12.50 0.07
C SER A 15 19.84 -11.81 1.43
N GLN A 16 19.02 -12.35 2.34
CA GLN A 16 18.95 -11.82 3.71
C GLN A 16 20.32 -11.85 4.40
N THR A 17 21.10 -12.91 4.16
CA THR A 17 22.47 -13.05 4.69
C THR A 17 23.40 -11.96 4.16
N ASP A 18 23.35 -11.66 2.86
CA ASP A 18 24.20 -10.62 2.27
C ASP A 18 23.81 -9.24 2.76
N ALA A 19 22.50 -8.96 2.86
CA ALA A 19 21.98 -7.72 3.42
C ALA A 19 22.44 -7.54 4.88
N ALA A 20 22.33 -8.58 5.71
CA ALA A 20 22.79 -8.56 7.09
C ALA A 20 24.30 -8.32 7.21
N ALA A 21 25.10 -8.90 6.31
CA ALA A 21 26.55 -8.75 6.32
C ALA A 21 27.03 -7.33 5.98
N ILE A 22 26.24 -6.54 5.24
CA ILE A 22 26.59 -5.17 4.85
C ILE A 22 25.84 -4.08 5.64
N ALA A 23 24.91 -4.48 6.50
CA ALA A 23 24.09 -3.61 7.33
C ALA A 23 24.95 -2.85 8.35
N LEU A 24 24.57 -1.60 8.58
CA LEU A 24 25.09 -0.80 9.69
C LEU A 24 24.38 -1.19 10.99
N GLU A 25 23.11 -1.56 10.89
CA GLU A 25 22.24 -1.93 11.99
C GLU A 25 21.12 -2.83 11.47
N SER A 26 20.58 -3.68 12.35
CA SER A 26 19.36 -4.42 12.12
C SER A 26 18.38 -4.27 13.29
N ILE A 27 17.10 -4.19 12.98
CA ILE A 27 16.02 -4.24 13.96
C ILE A 27 14.95 -5.24 13.52
N ASN A 28 14.06 -5.60 14.43
CA ASN A 28 12.84 -6.32 14.09
C ASN A 28 11.64 -5.41 14.31
N VAL A 29 10.83 -5.21 13.27
CA VAL A 29 9.57 -4.45 13.34
C VAL A 29 8.45 -5.43 13.04
N LYS A 30 7.54 -5.69 13.99
CA LYS A 30 6.37 -6.55 13.78
C LYS A 30 6.68 -7.95 13.21
N GLY A 31 7.83 -8.51 13.56
CA GLY A 31 8.27 -9.81 13.05
C GLY A 31 8.92 -9.77 11.66
N TYR A 32 9.25 -8.58 11.14
CA TYR A 32 10.01 -8.38 9.91
C TYR A 32 11.43 -7.91 10.24
N ASP A 33 12.42 -8.50 9.57
CA ASP A 33 13.81 -8.14 9.77
C ASP A 33 14.16 -6.95 8.88
N VAL A 34 14.66 -5.87 9.49
CA VAL A 34 14.97 -4.62 8.80
C VAL A 34 16.47 -4.38 8.90
N TYR A 35 17.12 -4.19 7.75
CA TYR A 35 18.55 -3.90 7.66
C TYR A 35 18.76 -2.48 7.16
N PHE A 36 19.38 -1.63 7.97
CA PHE A 36 19.76 -0.28 7.58
C PHE A 36 21.13 -0.29 6.91
N ILE A 37 21.20 0.22 5.69
CA ILE A 37 22.39 0.14 4.86
C ILE A 37 22.65 1.51 4.24
N ASP A 38 23.88 2.00 4.34
CA ASP A 38 24.37 3.10 3.52
C ASP A 38 24.94 2.56 2.20
N PHE A 39 24.25 2.83 1.10
CA PHE A 39 24.65 2.44 -0.26
C PHE A 39 25.51 3.51 -0.95
N GLY A 40 26.00 4.51 -0.21
CA GLY A 40 26.87 5.57 -0.72
C GLY A 40 26.11 6.70 -1.43
N PRO A 41 26.84 7.68 -2.02
CA PRO A 41 26.28 8.98 -2.40
C PRO A 41 25.10 8.96 -3.40
N LEU A 42 25.00 7.92 -4.22
CA LEU A 42 23.95 7.80 -5.24
C LEU A 42 22.62 7.29 -4.70
N ARG A 43 22.64 6.58 -3.58
CA ARG A 43 21.46 5.85 -3.03
C ARG A 43 21.20 6.14 -1.57
N GLY A 44 22.20 6.67 -0.86
CA GLY A 44 22.11 7.16 0.51
C GLY A 44 21.87 6.06 1.54
N TYR A 45 21.51 6.53 2.73
CA TYR A 45 21.06 5.70 3.85
C TYR A 45 19.65 5.19 3.58
N SER A 46 19.50 3.87 3.52
CA SER A 46 18.29 3.15 3.10
C SER A 46 17.97 2.02 4.07
N TYR A 47 16.83 1.37 3.88
CA TYR A 47 16.49 0.11 4.55
C TYR A 47 16.03 -0.96 3.57
N LEU A 48 16.32 -2.23 3.91
CA LEU A 48 15.75 -3.41 3.26
C LEU A 48 14.96 -4.21 4.30
N VAL A 49 13.74 -4.61 3.95
CA VAL A 49 12.87 -5.40 4.83
C VAL A 49 12.76 -6.83 4.31
N PHE A 50 12.99 -7.78 5.19
CA PHE A 50 12.93 -9.21 4.92
C PHE A 50 11.90 -9.92 5.78
N LYS A 51 11.35 -10.99 5.20
CA LYS A 51 10.51 -11.96 5.91
C LYS A 51 10.65 -13.31 5.22
N ASN A 52 10.82 -14.36 6.01
CA ASN A 52 11.02 -15.73 5.51
C ASN A 52 12.15 -15.80 4.45
N ASN A 53 13.26 -15.07 4.66
CA ASN A 53 14.39 -14.98 3.72
C ASN A 53 14.09 -14.33 2.36
N HIS A 54 12.99 -13.59 2.23
CA HIS A 54 12.66 -12.84 1.02
C HIS A 54 12.59 -11.34 1.30
N GLN A 55 13.13 -10.53 0.39
CA GLN A 55 13.03 -9.09 0.44
C GLN A 55 11.60 -8.66 0.05
N ILE A 56 10.88 -8.03 1.00
CA ILE A 56 9.49 -7.64 0.81
C ILE A 56 9.31 -6.15 0.53
N ILE A 57 10.14 -5.30 1.11
CA ILE A 57 10.09 -3.84 0.94
C ILE A 57 11.52 -3.32 0.83
N ASP A 58 11.70 -2.36 -0.07
CA ASP A 58 12.89 -1.53 -0.16
C ASP A 58 12.49 -0.06 -0.29
N ASP A 59 13.34 0.81 0.25
CA ASP A 59 13.27 2.24 0.05
C ASP A 59 14.70 2.75 -0.10
N PHE A 60 15.14 2.75 -1.35
CA PHE A 60 16.47 3.22 -1.74
C PHE A 60 16.35 4.28 -2.83
N GLY A 61 17.28 5.25 -2.77
CA GLY A 61 17.26 6.44 -3.60
C GLY A 61 17.24 7.71 -2.74
N ASN A 62 17.73 8.81 -3.29
CA ASN A 62 17.86 10.10 -2.59
C ASN A 62 16.50 10.81 -2.34
N LEU A 63 15.39 10.06 -2.23
CA LEU A 63 14.02 10.56 -2.07
C LEU A 63 13.82 11.29 -0.73
N HIS A 64 14.58 10.92 0.31
CA HIS A 64 14.43 11.44 1.66
C HIS A 64 15.58 12.34 2.11
N THR A 65 16.34 12.89 1.16
CA THR A 65 17.51 13.74 1.44
C THR A 65 17.14 14.97 2.27
N TYR A 66 15.94 15.54 2.06
CA TYR A 66 15.44 16.68 2.82
C TYR A 66 15.29 16.37 4.33
N ILE A 67 14.91 15.15 4.70
CA ILE A 67 14.81 14.72 6.11
C ILE A 67 16.20 14.61 6.73
N TYR A 68 17.16 14.09 5.97
CA TYR A 68 18.55 14.02 6.39
C TYR A 68 19.15 15.42 6.59
N GLU A 69 18.87 16.36 5.68
CA GLU A 69 19.32 17.75 5.78
C GLU A 69 18.72 18.47 6.99
N GLU A 70 17.44 18.23 7.29
CA GLU A 70 16.73 18.87 8.41
C GLU A 70 17.08 18.24 9.78
N LYS A 71 17.13 16.90 9.86
CA LYS A 71 17.15 16.14 11.13
C LYS A 71 18.36 15.22 11.30
N GLY A 72 19.26 15.19 10.32
CA GLY A 72 20.43 14.32 10.29
C GLY A 72 20.10 12.84 10.15
N LEU A 73 21.14 12.01 10.23
CA LEU A 73 21.02 10.55 10.09
C LEU A 73 20.07 9.92 11.11
N ALA A 74 20.16 10.36 12.38
CA ALA A 74 19.32 9.85 13.45
C ALA A 74 17.83 10.17 13.22
N GLY A 75 17.54 11.37 12.71
CA GLY A 75 16.19 11.77 12.34
C GLY A 75 15.64 10.97 11.17
N LEU A 76 16.43 10.78 10.11
CA LEU A 76 16.04 9.93 8.98
C LEU A 76 15.79 8.48 9.41
N ARG A 77 16.65 7.92 10.26
CA ARG A 77 16.47 6.58 10.82
C ARG A 77 15.15 6.47 11.59
N GLN A 78 14.85 7.42 12.46
CA GLN A 78 13.59 7.39 13.21
C GLN A 78 12.38 7.49 12.26
N TRP A 79 12.45 8.36 11.26
CA TRP A 79 11.40 8.49 10.25
C TRP A 79 11.17 7.19 9.47
N TYR A 80 12.23 6.45 9.12
CA TYR A 80 12.09 5.12 8.52
C TYR A 80 11.40 4.13 9.44
N ILE A 81 11.74 4.12 10.74
CA ILE A 81 11.08 3.24 11.71
C ILE A 81 9.59 3.60 11.83
N ASP A 82 9.26 4.88 11.91
CA ASP A 82 7.87 5.34 11.99
C ASP A 82 7.10 4.95 10.73
N THR A 83 7.70 5.12 9.55
CA THR A 83 7.14 4.71 8.25
C THR A 83 6.94 3.20 8.15
N LEU A 84 7.88 2.40 8.66
CA LEU A 84 7.75 0.95 8.66
C LEU A 84 6.65 0.47 9.60
N ASN A 85 6.44 1.14 10.73
CA ASN A 85 5.34 0.82 11.64
C ASN A 85 3.95 1.06 11.04
N THR A 86 3.84 1.94 10.03
CA THR A 86 2.58 2.18 9.29
C THR A 86 2.42 1.30 8.05
N LYS A 87 3.53 0.84 7.44
CA LYS A 87 3.51 -0.01 6.23
C LYS A 87 3.51 -1.51 6.49
N LEU A 88 4.03 -1.94 7.64
CA LEU A 88 4.12 -3.35 8.03
C LEU A 88 2.99 -3.72 8.98
N PHE A 89 2.49 -4.95 8.86
CA PHE A 89 1.38 -5.44 9.67
C PHE A 89 1.65 -6.86 10.18
N THR A 90 1.25 -7.14 11.42
CA THR A 90 1.06 -8.51 11.90
C THR A 90 -0.30 -9.03 11.42
N GLU A 91 -0.49 -10.35 11.47
CA GLU A 91 -1.76 -10.94 11.03
C GLU A 91 -2.93 -10.56 11.96
N GLU A 92 -2.66 -10.32 13.24
CA GLU A 92 -3.65 -9.91 14.23
C GLU A 92 -4.23 -8.51 13.93
N GLU A 93 -3.45 -7.61 13.32
CA GLU A 93 -3.91 -6.26 13.00
C GLU A 93 -5.03 -6.22 11.93
N PHE A 94 -5.22 -7.31 11.17
CA PHE A 94 -6.29 -7.40 10.14
C PHE A 94 -7.67 -7.72 10.73
N ILE A 95 -7.73 -8.21 11.97
CA ILE A 95 -9.00 -8.47 12.67
C ILE A 95 -9.38 -7.35 13.64
N GLU A 96 -8.48 -6.41 13.90
CA GLU A 96 -8.75 -5.25 14.74
C GLU A 96 -9.73 -4.28 14.05
N PRO A 97 -10.57 -3.56 14.81
CA PRO A 97 -11.39 -2.49 14.28
C PRO A 97 -10.57 -1.44 13.52
N LEU A 98 -11.05 -1.02 12.36
CA LEU A 98 -10.41 0.02 11.56
C LEU A 98 -10.39 1.36 12.30
N LYS A 99 -9.23 2.02 12.29
CA LYS A 99 -9.06 3.35 12.91
C LYS A 99 -9.51 4.48 11.98
N SER A 100 -9.33 4.29 10.67
CA SER A 100 -9.62 5.29 9.63
C SER A 100 -9.67 4.61 8.26
N TYR A 101 -10.06 5.35 7.23
CA TYR A 101 -9.94 4.88 5.85
C TYR A 101 -8.48 4.67 5.41
N ASP A 102 -7.55 5.52 5.87
CA ASP A 102 -6.12 5.35 5.62
C ASP A 102 -5.59 4.04 6.23
N ASP A 103 -6.01 3.67 7.45
CA ASP A 103 -5.66 2.37 8.06
C ASP A 103 -6.11 1.19 7.17
N TYR A 104 -7.32 1.27 6.59
CA TYR A 104 -7.79 0.28 5.62
C TYR A 104 -6.92 0.27 4.36
N GLN A 105 -6.59 1.43 3.79
CA GLN A 105 -5.79 1.53 2.58
C GLN A 105 -4.38 0.98 2.77
N GLN A 106 -3.71 1.30 3.88
CA GLN A 106 -2.37 0.78 4.18
C GLN A 106 -2.39 -0.76 4.35
N LYS A 107 -3.35 -1.29 5.11
CA LYS A 107 -3.52 -2.75 5.29
C LYS A 107 -3.83 -3.46 3.97
N SER A 108 -4.74 -2.89 3.18
CA SER A 108 -5.10 -3.40 1.85
C SER A 108 -3.89 -3.38 0.93
N TYR A 109 -3.14 -2.28 0.88
CA TYR A 109 -1.95 -2.14 0.05
C TYR A 109 -0.90 -3.18 0.43
N PHE A 110 -0.68 -3.42 1.72
CA PHE A 110 0.25 -4.43 2.20
C PHE A 110 -0.12 -5.84 1.74
N LEU A 111 -1.40 -6.25 1.82
CA LEU A 111 -1.85 -7.56 1.34
C LEU A 111 -1.62 -7.71 -0.17
N HIS A 112 -1.99 -6.70 -0.95
CA HIS A 112 -1.88 -6.76 -2.41
C HIS A 112 -0.43 -6.73 -2.92
N ASN A 113 0.48 -6.02 -2.24
CA ASN A 113 1.82 -5.74 -2.77
C ASN A 113 2.97 -6.43 -2.02
N PHE A 114 2.83 -6.68 -0.72
CA PHE A 114 3.96 -7.12 0.12
C PHE A 114 3.78 -8.50 0.73
N TYR A 115 2.57 -8.88 1.15
CA TYR A 115 2.35 -10.14 1.86
C TYR A 115 2.80 -11.36 1.04
N ALA A 116 2.50 -11.37 -0.25
CA ALA A 116 2.90 -12.46 -1.16
C ALA A 116 4.42 -12.54 -1.41
N LYS A 117 5.17 -11.45 -1.20
CA LYS A 117 6.63 -11.42 -1.42
C LYS A 117 7.42 -12.22 -0.38
N GLN A 118 6.75 -12.75 0.65
CA GLN A 118 7.35 -13.63 1.66
C GLN A 118 7.75 -15.02 1.10
N HIS A 119 7.40 -15.30 -0.15
CA HIS A 119 7.70 -16.54 -0.84
C HIS A 119 8.02 -16.27 -2.32
N ASP A 120 8.72 -17.22 -2.93
CA ASP A 120 8.91 -17.27 -4.38
C ASP A 120 7.56 -17.24 -5.10
N HIS A 121 7.45 -16.35 -6.08
CA HIS A 121 6.23 -16.15 -6.85
C HIS A 121 6.52 -15.65 -8.25
N ILE A 122 5.55 -15.80 -9.14
CA ILE A 122 5.56 -15.20 -10.48
C ILE A 122 4.43 -14.19 -10.55
N SER A 123 4.75 -12.92 -10.82
CA SER A 123 3.74 -11.87 -10.99
C SER A 123 2.73 -12.23 -12.09
N MET A 124 1.45 -11.93 -11.85
CA MET A 124 0.41 -12.05 -12.87
C MET A 124 0.60 -11.03 -14.00
N PHE A 125 1.22 -9.89 -13.70
CA PHE A 125 1.58 -8.83 -14.63
C PHE A 125 2.93 -9.14 -15.31
N PHE A 126 2.94 -10.26 -16.04
CA PHE A 126 4.12 -10.76 -16.73
C PHE A 126 4.49 -9.86 -17.91
N ILE A 127 5.72 -9.34 -17.91
CA ILE A 127 6.30 -8.63 -19.04
C ILE A 127 7.01 -9.67 -19.93
N GLY A 128 6.31 -10.11 -20.98
CA GLY A 128 6.81 -11.10 -21.94
C GLY A 128 5.69 -11.81 -22.69
N ASN A 129 5.99 -12.93 -23.34
CA ASN A 129 5.01 -13.70 -24.10
C ASN A 129 4.04 -14.47 -23.17
N ASP A 130 2.74 -14.31 -23.40
CA ASP A 130 1.66 -14.95 -22.65
C ASP A 130 1.76 -16.49 -22.65
N ASN A 131 2.28 -17.09 -23.73
CA ASN A 131 2.53 -18.54 -23.82
C ASN A 131 3.64 -19.00 -22.85
N GLU A 132 4.68 -18.18 -22.67
CA GLU A 132 5.75 -18.50 -21.72
C GLU A 132 5.26 -18.43 -20.28
N ARG A 133 4.45 -17.41 -19.95
CA ARG A 133 3.79 -17.34 -18.64
C ARG A 133 2.96 -18.59 -18.40
N ARG A 134 2.06 -18.95 -19.33
CA ARG A 134 1.21 -20.14 -19.21
C ARG A 134 2.01 -21.43 -19.02
N LYS A 135 3.15 -21.56 -19.69
CA LYS A 135 4.05 -22.71 -19.52
C LYS A 135 4.68 -22.72 -18.13
N LYS A 136 5.17 -21.58 -17.64
CA LYS A 136 5.79 -21.44 -16.30
C LYS A 136 4.80 -21.63 -15.16
N THR A 137 3.54 -21.23 -15.35
CA THR A 137 2.53 -21.20 -14.28
C THR A 137 1.48 -22.31 -14.38
N LYS A 138 1.59 -23.23 -15.34
CA LYS A 138 0.61 -24.29 -15.63
C LYS A 138 0.19 -25.08 -14.39
N ASP A 139 1.14 -25.34 -13.51
CA ASP A 139 0.96 -26.20 -12.33
C ASP A 139 1.07 -25.42 -11.01
N MET A 140 0.90 -24.10 -11.05
CA MET A 140 0.97 -23.22 -9.89
C MET A 140 -0.43 -22.84 -9.39
N LEU A 141 -0.51 -22.41 -8.13
CA LEU A 141 -1.71 -21.81 -7.55
C LEU A 141 -1.80 -20.34 -7.95
N LEU A 142 -2.99 -19.88 -8.33
CA LEU A 142 -3.25 -18.46 -8.53
C LEU A 142 -3.66 -17.82 -7.20
N ASN A 143 -2.84 -16.92 -6.68
CA ASN A 143 -3.15 -16.06 -5.55
C ASN A 143 -3.63 -14.70 -6.09
N ARG A 144 -4.95 -14.50 -6.11
CA ARG A 144 -5.55 -13.26 -6.65
C ARG A 144 -5.41 -12.07 -5.73
N VAL A 145 -5.16 -12.28 -4.44
CA VAL A 145 -4.95 -11.18 -3.48
C VAL A 145 -3.59 -10.53 -3.75
N GLY A 146 -2.53 -11.32 -3.84
CA GLY A 146 -1.18 -10.83 -4.15
C GLY A 146 -0.85 -10.74 -5.64
N PHE A 147 -1.86 -10.86 -6.51
CA PHE A 147 -1.71 -10.82 -7.98
C PHE A 147 -0.55 -11.67 -8.53
N CYS A 148 -0.40 -12.91 -8.08
CA CYS A 148 0.73 -13.76 -8.44
C CYS A 148 0.37 -15.26 -8.52
N TYR A 149 1.27 -16.02 -9.13
CA TYR A 149 1.29 -17.48 -9.15
C TYR A 149 2.32 -18.00 -8.15
N MET A 150 1.93 -19.01 -7.36
CA MET A 150 2.73 -19.58 -6.27
C MET A 150 2.81 -21.10 -6.40
N ASP A 151 3.84 -21.71 -5.83
CA ASP A 151 3.98 -23.17 -5.82
C ASP A 151 2.79 -23.86 -5.11
N LYS A 152 2.41 -25.07 -5.55
CA LYS A 152 1.29 -25.83 -4.96
C LYS A 152 1.49 -26.17 -3.48
N SER A 153 2.74 -26.29 -3.03
CA SER A 153 3.06 -26.49 -1.62
C SER A 153 2.66 -25.31 -0.73
N LEU A 154 2.43 -24.13 -1.30
CA LEU A 154 2.00 -22.92 -0.59
C LEU A 154 0.47 -22.79 -0.47
N ALA A 155 -0.30 -23.86 -0.68
CA ALA A 155 -1.77 -23.83 -0.60
C ALA A 155 -2.28 -23.20 0.71
N SER A 156 -1.76 -23.64 1.86
CA SER A 156 -2.17 -23.10 3.17
C SER A 156 -1.80 -21.62 3.34
N PHE A 157 -0.70 -21.16 2.74
CA PHE A 157 -0.31 -19.75 2.75
C PHE A 157 -1.28 -18.92 1.90
N VAL A 158 -1.66 -19.42 0.71
CA VAL A 158 -2.64 -18.77 -0.16
C VAL A 158 -4.01 -18.69 0.53
N ASP A 159 -4.47 -19.78 1.16
CA ASP A 159 -5.72 -19.80 1.93
C ASP A 159 -5.68 -18.79 3.09
N ARG A 160 -4.55 -18.70 3.79
CA ARG A 160 -4.36 -17.70 4.85
C ARG A 160 -4.42 -16.27 4.31
N HIS A 161 -3.80 -16.01 3.15
CA HIS A 161 -3.83 -14.70 2.53
C HIS A 161 -5.25 -14.25 2.17
N TYR A 162 -6.07 -15.17 1.64
CA TYR A 162 -7.49 -14.95 1.40
C TYR A 162 -8.24 -14.65 2.71
N ALA A 163 -7.99 -15.41 3.77
CA ALA A 163 -8.62 -15.20 5.07
C ALA A 163 -8.29 -13.82 5.68
N LEU A 164 -7.07 -13.32 5.54
CA LEU A 164 -6.68 -11.98 6.00
C LEU A 164 -7.40 -10.87 5.24
N ARG A 165 -7.48 -10.99 3.90
CA ARG A 165 -8.25 -10.05 3.09
C ARG A 165 -9.73 -10.05 3.46
N ASP A 166 -10.31 -11.24 3.67
CA ASP A 166 -11.72 -11.36 4.02
C ASP A 166 -11.99 -10.77 5.42
N ALA A 167 -11.09 -10.99 6.38
CA ALA A 167 -11.15 -10.34 7.69
C ALA A 167 -11.09 -8.81 7.59
N LEU A 168 -10.18 -8.27 6.79
CA LEU A 168 -10.08 -6.82 6.55
C LEU A 168 -11.36 -6.25 5.93
N ASN A 169 -11.93 -6.95 4.93
CA ASN A 169 -13.19 -6.57 4.31
C ASN A 169 -14.34 -6.59 5.32
N MET A 170 -14.40 -7.59 6.19
CA MET A 170 -15.39 -7.62 7.27
C MET A 170 -15.26 -6.42 8.21
N GLN A 171 -14.04 -5.95 8.51
CA GLN A 171 -13.87 -4.74 9.31
C GLN A 171 -14.34 -3.49 8.56
N LYS A 172 -14.07 -3.38 7.25
CA LYS A 172 -14.58 -2.31 6.40
C LYS A 172 -16.12 -2.26 6.39
N GLU A 173 -16.78 -3.41 6.26
CA GLU A 173 -18.25 -3.49 6.30
C GLU A 173 -18.83 -3.01 7.64
N ARG A 174 -18.16 -3.27 8.77
CA ARG A 174 -18.61 -2.81 10.10
C ARG A 174 -18.61 -1.29 10.23
N VAL A 175 -17.77 -0.59 9.48
CA VAL A 175 -17.66 0.88 9.49
C VAL A 175 -18.26 1.53 8.23
N ALA A 176 -18.94 0.75 7.39
CA ALA A 176 -19.46 1.21 6.10
C ALA A 176 -20.45 2.38 6.20
N ASP A 177 -21.18 2.51 7.31
CA ASP A 177 -22.09 3.65 7.56
C ASP A 177 -21.60 4.57 8.68
N ASN A 178 -20.33 4.46 9.10
CA ASN A 178 -19.76 5.35 10.11
C ASN A 178 -19.40 6.71 9.49
N TYR A 179 -19.98 7.79 10.00
CA TYR A 179 -19.79 9.14 9.47
C TYR A 179 -18.32 9.57 9.39
N GLU A 180 -17.54 9.39 10.47
CA GLU A 180 -16.13 9.83 10.51
C GLU A 180 -15.26 9.01 9.54
N TYR A 181 -15.50 7.71 9.47
CA TYR A 181 -14.83 6.83 8.51
C TYR A 181 -15.14 7.28 7.07
N GLN A 182 -16.41 7.48 6.73
CA GLN A 182 -16.83 7.89 5.39
C GLN A 182 -16.30 9.27 5.01
N LYS A 183 -16.36 10.24 5.92
CA LYS A 183 -15.81 11.58 5.68
C LYS A 183 -14.30 11.51 5.44
N SER A 184 -13.58 10.70 6.21
CA SER A 184 -12.14 10.48 6.01
C SER A 184 -11.84 9.82 4.66
N ALA A 185 -12.69 8.90 4.21
CA ALA A 185 -12.56 8.23 2.92
C ALA A 185 -12.71 9.20 1.75
N PHE A 186 -13.77 10.02 1.76
CA PHE A 186 -13.96 11.03 0.71
C PHE A 186 -12.85 12.06 0.69
N LEU A 187 -12.40 12.54 1.85
CA LEU A 187 -11.26 13.46 1.92
C LEU A 187 -9.99 12.84 1.34
N TYR A 188 -9.70 11.57 1.68
CA TYR A 188 -8.53 10.86 1.15
C TYR A 188 -8.54 10.85 -0.38
N GLU A 189 -9.65 10.42 -0.99
CA GLU A 189 -9.76 10.36 -2.45
C GLU A 189 -9.72 11.75 -3.09
N MET A 190 -10.29 12.78 -2.45
CA MET A 190 -10.20 14.16 -2.95
C MET A 190 -8.75 14.68 -3.01
N TRP A 191 -7.93 14.34 -2.01
CA TRP A 191 -6.51 14.68 -2.02
C TRP A 191 -5.73 13.84 -3.03
N ASN A 192 -6.04 12.55 -3.14
CA ASN A 192 -5.35 11.62 -4.03
C ASN A 192 -5.60 11.90 -5.51
N HIS A 193 -6.82 12.31 -5.87
CA HIS A 193 -7.21 12.57 -7.25
C HIS A 193 -7.05 14.04 -7.69
N GLU A 194 -6.32 14.85 -6.92
CA GLU A 194 -6.14 16.28 -7.20
C GLU A 194 -7.48 16.97 -7.52
N TYR A 195 -8.49 16.70 -6.69
CA TYR A 195 -9.90 17.03 -6.93
C TYR A 195 -10.17 18.49 -7.34
N ALA A 196 -9.35 19.44 -6.87
CA ALA A 196 -9.45 20.87 -7.24
C ALA A 196 -8.89 21.21 -8.64
N ILE A 197 -8.07 20.34 -9.23
CA ILE A 197 -7.32 20.63 -10.47
C ILE A 197 -8.08 20.08 -11.69
N ASN A 198 -8.82 18.99 -11.53
CA ASN A 198 -9.51 18.35 -12.62
C ASN A 198 -11.01 18.72 -12.66
N TYR A 199 -11.59 18.87 -13.85
CA TYR A 199 -13.02 19.19 -14.03
C TYR A 199 -13.95 18.01 -13.73
N GLN A 200 -13.41 16.94 -13.13
CA GLN A 200 -14.04 15.64 -12.96
C GLN A 200 -13.94 15.11 -11.51
N GLY A 201 -13.61 15.97 -10.54
CA GLY A 201 -13.25 15.53 -9.20
C GLY A 201 -14.37 14.75 -8.51
N ASP A 202 -15.63 15.18 -8.68
CA ASP A 202 -16.79 14.47 -8.16
C ASP A 202 -16.85 13.03 -8.72
N TRP A 203 -16.60 12.86 -10.02
CA TRP A 203 -16.58 11.56 -10.67
C TRP A 203 -15.40 10.70 -10.19
N ASP A 204 -14.19 11.25 -10.17
CA ASP A 204 -12.99 10.51 -9.74
C ASP A 204 -13.18 9.95 -8.34
N VAL A 205 -13.62 10.78 -7.38
CA VAL A 205 -13.84 10.35 -5.99
C VAL A 205 -14.97 9.33 -5.89
N LEU A 206 -16.12 9.58 -6.52
CA LEU A 206 -17.28 8.70 -6.40
C LEU A 206 -17.08 7.35 -7.09
N SER A 207 -16.31 7.33 -8.18
CA SER A 207 -16.01 6.12 -8.95
C SER A 207 -15.21 5.06 -8.15
N VAL A 208 -14.48 5.50 -7.10
CA VAL A 208 -13.79 4.60 -6.16
C VAL A 208 -14.78 3.75 -5.37
N PHE A 209 -15.99 4.27 -5.11
CA PHE A 209 -17.01 3.60 -4.29
C PHE A 209 -18.03 2.81 -5.12
N GLY A 210 -17.99 2.90 -6.45
CA GLY A 210 -18.84 2.14 -7.34
C GLY A 210 -18.96 2.77 -8.73
N THR A 211 -19.86 2.24 -9.55
CA THR A 211 -20.06 2.76 -10.91
C THR A 211 -20.99 3.96 -10.91
N VAL A 212 -20.50 5.10 -11.43
CA VAL A 212 -21.27 6.33 -11.64
C VAL A 212 -21.00 6.90 -13.03
N SER A 213 -21.99 7.57 -13.62
CA SER A 213 -21.82 8.31 -14.88
C SER A 213 -20.97 9.56 -14.66
N TYR A 214 -20.07 9.81 -15.61
CA TYR A 214 -19.27 11.04 -15.66
C TYR A 214 -20.17 12.26 -15.84
N GLU A 215 -21.13 12.19 -16.75
CA GLU A 215 -22.08 13.27 -17.01
C GLU A 215 -22.91 13.60 -15.76
N ASP A 216 -23.43 12.57 -15.09
CA ASP A 216 -24.21 12.74 -13.86
C ASP A 216 -23.37 13.38 -12.74
N ALA A 217 -22.11 12.98 -12.59
CA ALA A 217 -21.23 13.53 -11.55
C ALA A 217 -20.94 15.02 -11.75
N MET A 218 -21.03 15.53 -12.99
CA MET A 218 -20.82 16.95 -13.29
C MET A 218 -22.05 17.84 -12.98
N VAL A 219 -23.27 17.30 -13.09
CA VAL A 219 -24.50 18.12 -13.06
C VAL A 219 -25.55 17.66 -12.06
N ASN A 220 -25.46 16.43 -11.56
CA ASN A 220 -26.47 15.82 -10.69
C ASN A 220 -25.84 14.85 -9.67
N LEU A 221 -25.15 15.42 -8.69
CA LEU A 221 -24.51 14.68 -7.61
C LEU A 221 -25.48 13.76 -6.83
N ASN A 222 -26.74 14.17 -6.66
CA ASN A 222 -27.74 13.36 -5.98
C ASN A 222 -28.04 12.06 -6.73
N LYS A 223 -28.07 12.11 -8.07
CA LYS A 223 -28.23 10.90 -8.88
C LYS A 223 -27.05 9.95 -8.70
N CYS A 224 -25.82 10.47 -8.61
CA CYS A 224 -24.66 9.62 -8.31
C CYS A 224 -24.78 8.94 -6.95
N PHE A 225 -25.24 9.66 -5.93
CA PHE A 225 -25.50 9.07 -4.61
C PHE A 225 -26.58 7.98 -4.66
N ASP A 226 -27.63 8.16 -5.47
CA ASP A 226 -28.67 7.14 -5.67
C ASP A 226 -28.13 5.91 -6.40
N ASP A 227 -27.34 6.09 -7.46
CA ASP A 227 -26.72 5.01 -8.23
C ASP A 227 -25.76 4.19 -7.36
N LEU A 228 -25.01 4.85 -6.48
CA LEU A 228 -24.13 4.23 -5.48
C LEU A 228 -24.87 3.67 -4.26
N LYS A 229 -26.19 3.92 -4.16
CA LYS A 229 -27.03 3.54 -3.02
C LYS A 229 -26.52 4.09 -1.69
N PHE A 230 -25.98 5.31 -1.71
CA PHE A 230 -25.47 5.96 -0.51
C PHE A 230 -26.59 6.24 0.49
N THR A 231 -26.30 5.92 1.76
CA THR A 231 -27.12 6.29 2.91
C THR A 231 -27.11 7.79 3.14
N GLU A 232 -28.01 8.29 3.98
CA GLU A 232 -28.00 9.69 4.39
C GLU A 232 -26.68 10.06 5.09
N THR A 233 -26.12 9.15 5.88
CA THR A 233 -24.83 9.36 6.56
C THR A 233 -23.70 9.56 5.55
N GLN A 234 -23.65 8.71 4.51
CA GLN A 234 -22.63 8.79 3.45
C GLN A 234 -22.78 10.07 2.62
N ARG A 235 -24.01 10.45 2.27
CA ARG A 235 -24.29 11.71 1.55
C ARG A 235 -23.80 12.92 2.35
N ARG A 236 -24.15 12.99 3.64
CA ARG A 236 -23.70 14.07 4.52
C ARG A 236 -22.18 14.10 4.64
N ALA A 237 -21.56 12.94 4.86
CA ALA A 237 -20.11 12.83 4.96
C ALA A 237 -19.39 13.33 3.70
N TYR A 238 -19.92 13.04 2.51
CA TYR A 238 -19.37 13.53 1.24
C TYR A 238 -19.42 15.06 1.13
N ILE A 239 -20.59 15.65 1.40
CA ILE A 239 -20.78 17.10 1.31
C ILE A 239 -19.88 17.84 2.31
N ASP A 240 -19.73 17.29 3.52
CA ASP A 240 -18.85 17.87 4.54
C ASP A 240 -17.37 17.72 4.19
N ALA A 241 -16.96 16.58 3.62
CA ALA A 241 -15.62 16.36 3.09
C ALA A 241 -15.28 17.37 1.98
N ARG A 242 -16.19 17.53 1.02
CA ARG A 242 -16.04 18.49 -0.09
C ARG A 242 -15.92 19.92 0.41
N THR A 243 -16.76 20.31 1.36
CA THR A 243 -16.69 21.64 2.01
C THR A 243 -15.34 21.84 2.69
N GLU A 244 -14.87 20.85 3.45
CA GLU A 244 -13.60 20.93 4.16
C GLU A 244 -12.40 21.00 3.21
N TYR A 245 -12.39 20.18 2.15
CA TYR A 245 -11.34 20.18 1.14
C TYR A 245 -11.19 21.56 0.47
N ASN A 246 -12.31 22.12 -0.01
CA ASN A 246 -12.30 23.44 -0.66
C ASN A 246 -11.84 24.56 0.29
N ARG A 247 -12.23 24.50 1.57
CA ARG A 247 -11.76 25.46 2.58
C ARG A 247 -10.25 25.36 2.78
N LYS A 248 -9.67 24.16 2.79
CA LYS A 248 -8.22 23.94 2.96
C LYS A 248 -7.43 24.40 1.73
N GLN A 249 -7.94 24.20 0.52
CA GLN A 249 -7.31 24.68 -0.72
C GLN A 249 -7.25 26.21 -0.82
N GLN A 250 -8.24 26.93 -0.26
CA GLN A 250 -8.20 28.40 -0.21
C GLN A 250 -7.19 28.96 0.80
N LEU A 251 -6.67 28.14 1.70
CA LEU A 251 -5.72 28.52 2.75
C LEU A 251 -4.27 28.10 2.42
N ALA A 252 -4.06 27.32 1.36
CA ALA A 252 -2.77 26.85 0.88
C ALA A 252 -2.19 27.81 -0.17
#